data_AF-M2XSD8-F1
#
_entry.id   AF-M2XSD8-F1
#
_cell.length_a   1.000
_cell.length_b   1.000
_cell.length_c   1.000
_cell.angle_alpha   90.00
_cell.angle_beta   90.00
_cell.angle_gamma   90.00
#
_symmetry.space_group_name_H-M   'P 1'
#
loop_
_entity.id
_entity.type
_entity.pdbx_description
1 polymer ?
#
loop_
_entity_poly.entity_id
_entity_poly.type
_entity_poly.pdbx_seq_one_letter_code
_entity_poly.pdbx_strand_id
1 'polypeptide(L)'
;MWQRATSQVVPWMAKSLRKTGKSEKMLKSNHLFCSQSTTDKSLHSRSQLFQYRKWDINQLRAVLSDAPTLNDIINREQIIPFLAATNYKEFSQIASRYLNEENKVFETTIPLSSDVRLRKLYENPFGLLRLSRVLEDLDAVSALAALYHVGREDVNCVTAAVDGVRLHNQPWSPAYDLIYHSKVTYTGKTSMNISLTVEQKMPTDGTKLIMEADFVYVARNLEGTQSIPVPPLRARNEEEKASFERAALKQLLRKERAKRNLTVSVPTIDEQVHLHQMFKRGVRPEEEIYMSQVTVGSTHFMLPDERNMYGFTFGGVLMRRAYELAFVNNYLAFQQRPIAVEVGDISFIKSVPVGSILELHSSVVYTKDTYQVVLVDAMVNNLMHDPPTKERTNTFNFVLKTGKPVKKIFPISYEESMKYISGRRMLDDVLARI
;
A
#
# COMPACT_ATOMS: atom_id res chain seq x y z
N MET A 1 -4.05 -53.92 -19.78
CA MET A 1 -5.35 -53.31 -19.41
C MET A 1 -5.05 -52.16 -18.47
N TRP A 2 -4.82 -50.97 -19.04
CA TRP A 2 -4.74 -49.60 -18.48
C TRP A 2 -3.86 -48.78 -19.44
N GLN A 3 -4.44 -48.51 -20.61
CA GLN A 3 -4.06 -47.47 -21.57
C GLN A 3 -5.40 -47.01 -22.15
N ARG A 4 -5.94 -45.89 -21.66
CA ARG A 4 -7.06 -45.15 -22.26
C ARG A 4 -7.27 -43.85 -21.49
N ALA A 5 -7.57 -42.80 -22.25
CA ALA A 5 -8.10 -41.50 -21.84
C ALA A 5 -7.10 -40.41 -21.41
N THR A 6 -6.12 -40.12 -22.27
CA THR A 6 -5.59 -38.76 -22.47
C THR A 6 -5.95 -38.27 -23.87
N SER A 7 -7.17 -37.75 -24.06
CA SER A 7 -7.55 -36.85 -25.16
C SER A 7 -9.04 -36.56 -25.10
N GLN A 8 -9.46 -35.43 -24.54
CA GLN A 8 -10.71 -34.70 -24.85
C GLN A 8 -10.92 -33.60 -23.80
N VAL A 9 -10.39 -32.39 -24.03
CA VAL A 9 -11.04 -31.07 -23.82
C VAL A 9 -10.09 -30.07 -24.51
N VAL A 10 -10.31 -29.71 -25.78
CA VAL A 10 -10.65 -28.39 -26.34
C VAL A 10 -10.47 -28.60 -27.87
N PRO A 11 -11.39 -28.27 -28.83
CA PRO A 11 -12.03 -26.95 -29.00
C PRO A 11 -13.49 -26.93 -29.55
N TRP A 12 -14.37 -26.11 -28.97
CA TRP A 12 -15.73 -25.83 -29.49
C TRP A 12 -15.96 -24.39 -30.03
N MET A 13 -14.94 -23.54 -30.16
CA MET A 13 -15.12 -22.13 -30.63
C MET A 13 -14.87 -21.87 -32.13
N ALA A 14 -14.96 -22.89 -33.00
CA ALA A 14 -14.67 -22.73 -34.44
C ALA A 14 -15.86 -23.00 -35.39
N LYS A 15 -17.12 -22.98 -34.91
CA LYS A 15 -18.28 -23.36 -35.75
C LYS A 15 -19.54 -22.49 -35.60
N SER A 16 -19.39 -21.16 -35.54
CA SER A 16 -20.53 -20.24 -35.72
C SER A 16 -20.29 -19.08 -36.71
N LEU A 17 -19.14 -19.01 -37.38
CA LEU A 17 -18.79 -17.92 -38.32
C LEU A 17 -18.93 -18.28 -39.81
N ARG A 18 -19.86 -19.16 -40.18
CA ARG A 18 -20.22 -19.38 -41.60
C ARG A 18 -21.72 -19.60 -41.76
N LYS A 19 -22.46 -18.51 -41.99
CA LYS A 19 -23.78 -18.35 -42.66
C LYS A 19 -24.34 -17.01 -42.19
N THR A 20 -24.05 -15.89 -42.83
CA THR A 20 -24.80 -15.32 -43.96
C THR A 20 -24.03 -14.03 -44.32
N GLY A 21 -23.58 -13.79 -45.55
CA GLY A 21 -24.40 -13.48 -46.71
C GLY A 21 -24.38 -11.97 -46.99
N LYS A 22 -23.35 -11.52 -47.74
CA LYS A 22 -23.23 -10.28 -48.56
C LYS A 22 -24.30 -9.17 -48.40
N SER A 23 -23.86 -7.93 -48.16
CA SER A 23 -23.85 -6.88 -49.21
C SER A 23 -23.08 -5.62 -48.79
N GLU A 24 -22.34 -5.11 -49.76
CA GLU A 24 -21.45 -3.94 -49.79
C GLU A 24 -22.13 -2.56 -49.67
N LYS A 25 -21.27 -1.56 -49.37
CA LYS A 25 -21.32 -0.12 -49.73
C LYS A 25 -22.30 0.80 -48.97
N MET A 26 -21.75 1.65 -48.09
CA MET A 26 -21.53 3.08 -48.40
C MET A 26 -20.78 3.80 -47.26
N LEU A 27 -19.62 4.37 -47.60
CA LEU A 27 -18.97 5.45 -46.89
C LEU A 27 -19.75 6.76 -47.13
N LYS A 28 -20.04 7.55 -46.07
CA LYS A 28 -19.61 8.95 -45.89
C LYS A 28 -20.49 9.74 -44.88
N SER A 29 -19.77 10.60 -44.14
CA SER A 29 -20.13 11.93 -43.62
C SER A 29 -21.11 12.12 -42.45
N ASN A 30 -20.52 12.58 -41.33
CA ASN A 30 -20.77 13.82 -40.57
C ASN A 30 -22.18 14.30 -40.17
N HIS A 31 -22.16 14.93 -38.98
CA HIS A 31 -23.13 15.81 -38.30
C HIS A 31 -24.02 15.11 -37.24
N LEU A 32 -23.80 15.38 -35.94
CA LEU A 32 -24.19 16.55 -35.13
C LEU A 32 -25.70 16.65 -34.89
N PHE A 33 -26.05 16.63 -33.61
CA PHE A 33 -27.29 17.06 -32.94
C PHE A 33 -28.60 16.30 -33.15
N CYS A 34 -29.11 15.72 -32.05
CA CYS A 34 -30.48 15.85 -31.52
C CYS A 34 -30.65 14.80 -30.41
N SER A 35 -31.47 14.95 -29.37
CA SER A 35 -32.25 16.03 -28.80
C SER A 35 -32.89 15.40 -27.56
N GLN A 36 -33.23 16.21 -26.57
CA GLN A 36 -34.00 15.78 -25.41
C GLN A 36 -35.40 15.29 -25.82
N SER A 37 -35.88 14.21 -25.20
CA SER A 37 -37.28 14.09 -24.76
C SER A 37 -37.43 13.01 -23.68
N THR A 38 -37.79 13.48 -22.47
CA THR A 38 -38.70 12.89 -21.47
C THR A 38 -39.50 11.65 -21.93
N THR A 39 -39.72 10.59 -21.17
CA THR A 39 -40.03 10.41 -19.73
C THR A 39 -39.92 8.91 -19.42
N ASP A 40 -39.24 8.51 -18.35
CA ASP A 40 -39.81 7.54 -17.41
C ASP A 40 -39.12 7.64 -16.03
N LYS A 41 -39.91 7.95 -15.00
CA LYS A 41 -39.47 8.18 -13.62
C LYS A 41 -39.87 6.99 -12.77
N SER A 42 -39.01 5.97 -12.69
CA SER A 42 -38.89 5.11 -11.49
C SER A 42 -37.87 3.99 -11.73
N LEU A 43 -36.56 4.26 -11.64
CA LEU A 43 -35.52 3.23 -11.36
C LEU A 43 -34.06 3.75 -11.33
N HIS A 44 -33.80 5.05 -11.49
CA HIS A 44 -32.42 5.57 -11.56
C HIS A 44 -32.02 6.38 -10.32
N SER A 45 -31.51 5.71 -9.29
CA SER A 45 -30.60 6.37 -8.31
C SER A 45 -29.40 5.52 -7.86
N ARG A 46 -29.11 4.40 -8.54
CA ARG A 46 -27.88 3.59 -8.30
C ARG A 46 -26.71 3.94 -9.23
N SER A 47 -26.91 4.75 -10.27
CA SER A 47 -25.90 5.01 -11.31
C SER A 47 -24.82 6.03 -10.94
N GLN A 48 -24.93 6.73 -9.81
CA GLN A 48 -23.88 7.65 -9.34
C GLN A 48 -22.82 6.97 -8.45
N LEU A 49 -23.08 5.77 -7.93
CA LEU A 49 -22.15 5.05 -7.02
C LEU A 49 -20.99 4.37 -7.75
N PHE A 50 -21.15 4.13 -9.06
CA PHE A 50 -20.21 3.36 -9.88
C PHE A 50 -19.85 4.13 -11.17
N GLN A 51 -19.28 5.32 -11.05
CA GLN A 51 -18.60 5.95 -12.19
C GLN A 51 -17.23 5.27 -12.41
N TYR A 52 -17.25 4.01 -12.88
CA TYR A 52 -16.06 3.42 -13.48
C TYR A 52 -15.74 4.15 -14.77
N ARG A 53 -14.45 4.38 -15.04
CA ARG A 53 -14.03 4.81 -16.37
C ARG A 53 -14.48 3.74 -17.36
N LYS A 54 -15.30 4.10 -18.36
CA LYS A 54 -15.63 3.18 -19.45
C LYS A 54 -14.33 2.79 -20.14
N TRP A 55 -13.98 1.51 -20.06
CA TRP A 55 -12.82 0.98 -20.74
C TRP A 55 -13.07 1.05 -22.23
N ASP A 56 -12.18 1.70 -22.98
CA ASP A 56 -12.25 1.70 -24.43
C ASP A 56 -11.82 0.30 -24.92
N ILE A 57 -12.80 -0.48 -25.39
CA ILE A 57 -12.60 -1.84 -25.88
C ILE A 57 -11.61 -1.85 -27.06
N ASN A 58 -11.53 -0.78 -27.85
CA ASN A 58 -10.59 -0.68 -28.96
C ASN A 58 -9.16 -0.42 -28.47
N GLN A 59 -8.97 0.37 -27.39
CA GLN A 59 -7.66 0.46 -26.71
C GLN A 59 -7.25 -0.88 -26.10
N LEU A 60 -8.17 -1.59 -25.43
CA LEU A 60 -7.88 -2.92 -24.88
C LEU A 60 -7.48 -3.91 -25.98
N ARG A 61 -8.17 -3.89 -27.14
CA ARG A 61 -7.82 -4.72 -28.30
C ARG A 61 -6.46 -4.37 -28.90
N ALA A 62 -6.10 -3.10 -28.95
CA ALA A 62 -4.78 -2.66 -29.43
C ALA A 62 -3.63 -3.09 -28.49
N VAL A 63 -3.89 -3.18 -27.17
CA VAL A 63 -2.92 -3.73 -26.20
C VAL A 63 -2.86 -5.26 -26.29
N LEU A 64 -3.98 -5.92 -26.58
CA LEU A 64 -4.07 -7.38 -26.73
C LEU A 64 -3.55 -7.90 -28.08
N SER A 65 -3.44 -7.07 -29.12
CA SER A 65 -2.80 -7.48 -30.39
C SER A 65 -1.29 -7.65 -30.26
N ASP A 66 -0.67 -6.95 -29.29
CA ASP A 66 0.69 -7.16 -28.81
C ASP A 66 0.68 -7.87 -27.44
N ALA A 67 -0.24 -8.84 -27.25
CA ALA A 67 -0.41 -9.55 -25.99
C ALA A 67 0.92 -10.19 -25.56
N PRO A 68 1.53 -9.72 -24.48
CA PRO A 68 2.80 -10.24 -24.04
C PRO A 68 2.56 -11.58 -23.32
N THR A 69 3.57 -12.43 -23.26
CA THR A 69 3.44 -13.73 -22.60
C THR A 69 3.14 -13.56 -21.11
N LEU A 70 2.60 -14.58 -20.44
CA LEU A 70 2.31 -14.51 -19.00
C LEU A 70 3.53 -14.05 -18.16
N ASN A 71 4.74 -14.33 -18.65
CA ASN A 71 6.01 -13.93 -18.04
C ASN A 71 6.26 -12.41 -18.13
N ASP A 72 5.81 -11.76 -19.19
CA ASP A 72 6.03 -10.33 -19.42
C ASP A 72 5.10 -9.43 -18.59
N ILE A 73 3.97 -9.98 -18.12
CA ILE A 73 2.94 -9.25 -17.35
C ILE A 73 3.31 -9.17 -15.86
N ILE A 74 4.26 -9.98 -15.40
CA ILE A 74 4.49 -10.25 -13.96
C ILE A 74 5.90 -9.86 -13.48
N ASN A 75 6.82 -9.42 -14.34
CA ASN A 75 8.18 -9.14 -13.88
C ASN A 75 8.31 -7.77 -13.18
N ARG A 76 8.44 -7.82 -11.85
CA ARG A 76 8.94 -6.72 -11.00
C ARG A 76 10.26 -6.11 -11.51
N GLU A 77 10.99 -6.84 -12.33
CA GLU A 77 12.24 -6.47 -13.01
C GLU A 77 12.14 -5.16 -13.81
N GLN A 78 10.97 -4.78 -14.32
CA GLN A 78 10.80 -3.53 -15.08
C GLN A 78 10.49 -2.30 -14.22
N ILE A 79 10.09 -2.49 -12.96
CA ILE A 79 9.51 -1.43 -12.13
C ILE A 79 10.58 -0.88 -11.19
N ILE A 80 11.31 -1.78 -10.55
CA ILE A 80 12.41 -1.46 -9.66
C ILE A 80 13.53 -2.48 -9.93
N PRO A 81 14.42 -2.20 -10.90
CA PRO A 81 15.34 -3.20 -11.44
C PRO A 81 16.26 -3.86 -10.41
N PHE A 82 16.59 -3.17 -9.31
CA PHE A 82 17.45 -3.76 -8.26
C PHE A 82 16.75 -4.83 -7.41
N LEU A 83 15.42 -4.91 -7.40
CA LEU A 83 14.70 -6.00 -6.71
C LEU A 83 14.88 -7.35 -7.43
N ALA A 84 15.31 -7.32 -8.70
CA ALA A 84 15.62 -8.51 -9.47
C ALA A 84 17.01 -9.08 -9.13
N ALA A 85 17.86 -8.31 -8.43
CA ALA A 85 19.21 -8.73 -8.11
C ALA A 85 19.19 -9.99 -7.23
N THR A 86 19.94 -11.00 -7.67
CA THR A 86 20.02 -12.30 -6.99
C THR A 86 21.10 -12.33 -5.91
N ASN A 87 22.04 -11.39 -5.98
CA ASN A 87 23.19 -11.26 -5.09
C ASN A 87 23.56 -9.79 -4.87
N TYR A 88 24.37 -9.53 -3.85
CA TYR A 88 24.74 -8.17 -3.45
C TYR A 88 25.60 -7.45 -4.51
N LYS A 89 26.52 -8.15 -5.19
CA LYS A 89 27.36 -7.55 -6.23
C LYS A 89 26.54 -6.98 -7.39
N GLU A 90 25.58 -7.76 -7.89
CA GLU A 90 24.63 -7.33 -8.92
C GLU A 90 23.79 -6.14 -8.42
N PHE A 91 23.27 -6.23 -7.19
CA PHE A 91 22.53 -5.16 -6.54
C PHE A 91 23.35 -3.86 -6.46
N SER A 92 24.60 -3.91 -5.99
CA SER A 92 25.47 -2.74 -5.81
C SER A 92 25.78 -2.04 -7.14
N GLN A 93 25.98 -2.82 -8.22
CA GLN A 93 26.20 -2.28 -9.57
C GLN A 93 24.96 -1.59 -10.15
N ILE A 94 23.77 -2.09 -9.85
CA ILE A 94 22.52 -1.47 -10.27
C ILE A 94 22.26 -0.21 -9.43
N ALA A 95 22.41 -0.31 -8.11
CA ALA A 95 22.15 0.76 -7.16
C ALA A 95 23.00 2.01 -7.40
N SER A 96 24.28 1.85 -7.77
CA SER A 96 25.18 2.98 -8.06
C SER A 96 24.71 3.85 -9.22
N ARG A 97 23.88 3.33 -10.14
CA ARG A 97 23.30 4.09 -11.25
C ARG A 97 22.24 5.09 -10.81
N TYR A 98 21.63 4.86 -9.65
CA TYR A 98 20.57 5.70 -9.08
C TYR A 98 21.09 6.64 -8.00
N LEU A 99 22.36 6.49 -7.59
CA LEU A 99 22.94 7.31 -6.54
C LEU A 99 23.52 8.60 -7.13
N ASN A 100 23.00 9.73 -6.67
CA ASN A 100 23.69 10.99 -6.81
C ASN A 100 24.79 11.08 -5.73
N GLU A 101 26.06 10.97 -6.16
CA GLU A 101 27.23 10.91 -5.28
C GLU A 101 27.45 12.21 -4.47
N GLU A 102 27.04 13.36 -4.99
CA GLU A 102 27.25 14.67 -4.34
C GLU A 102 26.41 14.77 -3.07
N ASN A 103 25.10 14.55 -3.19
CA ASN A 103 24.13 14.72 -2.10
C ASN A 103 23.77 13.40 -1.39
N LYS A 104 24.31 12.26 -1.86
CA LYS A 104 24.04 10.90 -1.36
C LYS A 104 22.55 10.57 -1.34
N VAL A 105 21.83 11.01 -2.37
CA VAL A 105 20.40 10.73 -2.58
C VAL A 105 20.26 9.69 -3.69
N PHE A 106 19.46 8.67 -3.43
CA PHE A 106 18.99 7.76 -4.47
C PHE A 106 17.79 8.38 -5.17
N GLU A 107 17.88 8.54 -6.47
CA GLU A 107 16.81 9.05 -7.31
C GLU A 107 16.40 8.00 -8.33
N THR A 108 15.11 7.69 -8.40
CA THR A 108 14.56 6.80 -9.42
C THR A 108 13.25 7.35 -9.96
N THR A 109 13.05 7.22 -11.27
CA THR A 109 11.83 7.66 -11.95
C THR A 109 11.06 6.46 -12.47
N ILE A 110 9.76 6.41 -12.16
CA ILE A 110 8.82 5.45 -12.72
C ILE A 110 8.13 6.12 -13.93
N PRO A 111 8.43 5.68 -15.18
CA PRO A 111 8.07 6.40 -16.40
C PRO A 111 6.62 6.11 -16.85
N LEU A 112 5.64 6.45 -16.02
CA LEU A 112 4.21 6.19 -16.28
C LEU A 112 3.68 6.95 -17.51
N SER A 113 4.29 8.09 -17.88
CA SER A 113 3.87 8.93 -19.01
C SER A 113 4.20 8.31 -20.37
N SER A 114 5.36 7.66 -20.50
CA SER A 114 5.80 6.99 -21.73
C SER A 114 5.42 5.51 -21.78
N ASP A 115 5.42 4.82 -20.64
CA ASP A 115 5.10 3.39 -20.57
C ASP A 115 3.62 3.15 -20.21
N VAL A 116 2.81 2.93 -21.25
CA VAL A 116 1.37 2.65 -21.12
C VAL A 116 1.10 1.33 -20.40
N ARG A 117 1.99 0.33 -20.51
CA ARG A 117 1.83 -0.99 -19.89
C ARG A 117 2.06 -0.86 -18.38
N LEU A 118 3.16 -0.22 -18.00
CA LEU A 118 3.47 0.08 -16.61
C LEU A 118 2.38 0.93 -15.96
N ARG A 119 1.89 1.96 -16.66
CA ARG A 119 0.77 2.79 -16.21
C ARG A 119 -0.44 1.99 -15.74
N LYS A 120 -0.77 0.87 -16.39
CA LYS A 120 -1.92 0.04 -16.01
C LYS A 120 -1.77 -0.64 -14.66
N LEU A 121 -0.55 -0.91 -14.21
CA LEU A 121 -0.28 -1.45 -12.88
C LEU A 121 -0.49 -0.38 -11.78
N TYR A 122 -0.33 0.89 -12.14
CA TYR A 122 -0.46 2.07 -11.28
C TYR A 122 -1.82 2.78 -11.39
N GLU A 123 -2.69 2.38 -12.30
CA GLU A 123 -4.03 2.95 -12.46
C GLU A 123 -5.03 2.15 -11.62
N ASN A 124 -5.81 2.83 -10.78
CA ASN A 124 -6.92 2.21 -10.05
C ASN A 124 -8.20 2.20 -10.91
N PRO A 125 -9.27 1.48 -10.51
CA PRO A 125 -10.51 1.39 -11.29
C PRO A 125 -11.24 2.73 -11.53
N PHE A 126 -10.85 3.79 -10.82
CA PHE A 126 -11.40 5.14 -10.94
C PHE A 126 -10.54 6.05 -11.83
N GLY A 127 -9.50 5.53 -12.48
CA GLY A 127 -8.60 6.29 -13.35
C GLY A 127 -7.61 7.18 -12.59
N LEU A 128 -7.42 6.94 -11.28
CA LEU A 128 -6.46 7.66 -10.44
C LEU A 128 -5.25 6.78 -10.13
N LEU A 129 -4.18 7.39 -9.61
CA LEU A 129 -3.01 6.65 -9.17
C LEU A 129 -3.36 5.68 -8.03
N ARG A 130 -2.87 4.44 -8.13
CA ARG A 130 -3.07 3.35 -7.18
C ARG A 130 -2.08 3.47 -6.03
N LEU A 131 -2.53 4.04 -4.90
CA LEU A 131 -1.70 4.22 -3.70
C LEU A 131 -1.07 2.91 -3.22
N SER A 132 -1.78 1.78 -3.26
CA SER A 132 -1.23 0.49 -2.79
C SER A 132 0.03 0.06 -3.52
N ARG A 133 0.14 0.40 -4.82
CA ARG A 133 1.34 0.13 -5.61
C ARG A 133 2.49 1.06 -5.22
N VAL A 134 2.20 2.35 -5.04
CA VAL A 134 3.20 3.33 -4.60
C VAL A 134 3.76 2.99 -3.21
N LEU A 135 2.92 2.51 -2.28
CA LEU A 135 3.37 2.04 -0.96
C LEU A 135 4.33 0.85 -1.05
N GLU A 136 4.12 -0.06 -1.99
CA GLU A 136 5.04 -1.17 -2.24
C GLU A 136 6.40 -0.67 -2.73
N ASP A 137 6.39 0.30 -3.64
CA ASP A 137 7.61 0.90 -4.20
C ASP A 137 8.42 1.64 -3.13
N LEU A 138 7.77 2.32 -2.18
CA LEU A 138 8.43 3.02 -1.09
C LEU A 138 9.34 2.08 -0.27
N ASP A 139 8.87 0.88 0.07
CA ASP A 139 9.68 -0.12 0.79
C ASP A 139 10.86 -0.60 -0.07
N ALA A 140 10.64 -0.81 -1.36
CA ALA A 140 11.71 -1.23 -2.25
C ALA A 140 12.80 -0.15 -2.39
N VAL A 141 12.42 1.09 -2.72
CA VAL A 141 13.36 2.22 -2.91
C VAL A 141 14.07 2.58 -1.60
N SER A 142 13.43 2.39 -0.45
CA SER A 142 14.09 2.58 0.85
C SER A 142 15.05 1.44 1.20
N ALA A 143 14.69 0.19 0.89
CA ALA A 143 15.59 -0.96 1.02
C ALA A 143 16.86 -0.81 0.17
N LEU A 144 16.77 -0.20 -1.02
CA LEU A 144 17.93 0.15 -1.85
C LEU A 144 18.94 1.00 -1.09
N ALA A 145 18.46 2.12 -0.54
CA ALA A 145 19.30 3.04 0.20
C ALA A 145 19.89 2.37 1.46
N ALA A 146 19.12 1.50 2.12
CA ALA A 146 19.58 0.76 3.29
C ALA A 146 20.75 -0.18 2.96
N LEU A 147 20.54 -1.07 2.00
CA LEU A 147 21.51 -2.10 1.61
C LEU A 147 22.79 -1.46 1.04
N TYR A 148 22.67 -0.42 0.21
CA TYR A 148 23.83 0.28 -0.34
C TYR A 148 24.64 0.99 0.75
N HIS A 149 23.98 1.64 1.71
CA HIS A 149 24.66 2.31 2.83
C HIS A 149 25.41 1.31 3.72
N VAL A 150 24.87 0.11 3.92
CA VAL A 150 25.53 -0.95 4.69
C VAL A 150 26.77 -1.48 3.98
N GLY A 151 26.75 -1.61 2.65
CA GLY A 151 27.97 -1.91 1.90
C GLY A 151 28.42 -3.37 1.96
N ARG A 152 27.60 -4.31 2.47
CA ARG A 152 28.03 -5.67 2.84
C ARG A 152 27.07 -6.76 2.37
N GLU A 153 27.62 -7.86 1.86
CA GLU A 153 26.85 -9.01 1.36
C GLU A 153 26.31 -9.91 2.47
N ASP A 154 26.96 -9.93 3.63
CA ASP A 154 26.65 -10.77 4.79
C ASP A 154 25.57 -10.17 5.72
N VAL A 155 24.95 -9.05 5.31
CA VAL A 155 24.00 -8.29 6.11
C VAL A 155 22.67 -8.16 5.39
N ASN A 156 21.60 -8.61 6.06
CA ASN A 156 20.23 -8.38 5.64
C ASN A 156 19.70 -7.09 6.26
N CYS A 157 19.13 -6.20 5.44
CA CYS A 157 18.40 -5.02 5.92
C CYS A 157 16.90 -5.30 5.89
N VAL A 158 16.28 -5.37 7.07
CA VAL A 158 14.83 -5.58 7.21
C VAL A 158 14.13 -4.31 7.64
N THR A 159 12.96 -4.06 7.06
CA THR A 159 12.08 -2.96 7.47
C THR A 159 11.55 -3.26 8.87
N ALA A 160 11.88 -2.43 9.84
CA ALA A 160 11.44 -2.58 11.23
C ALA A 160 10.22 -1.70 11.54
N ALA A 161 10.15 -0.52 10.93
CA ALA A 161 8.99 0.37 11.05
C ALA A 161 8.91 1.33 9.85
N VAL A 162 7.71 1.83 9.59
CA VAL A 162 7.48 3.03 8.78
C VAL A 162 6.80 4.04 9.69
N ASP A 163 7.35 5.24 9.82
CA ASP A 163 6.61 6.36 10.42
C ASP A 163 5.50 6.79 9.44
N GLY A 164 4.45 7.42 9.96
CA GLY A 164 3.28 7.79 9.17
C GLY A 164 3.62 8.42 7.81
N VAL A 165 3.10 7.82 6.73
CA VAL A 165 3.25 8.30 5.35
C VAL A 165 2.27 9.44 5.12
N ARG A 166 2.81 10.64 4.93
CA ARG A 166 2.03 11.84 4.63
C ARG A 166 1.67 11.86 3.16
N LEU A 167 0.39 12.10 2.87
CA LEU A 167 -0.13 12.15 1.51
C LEU A 167 -0.53 13.59 1.20
N HIS A 168 0.02 14.14 0.13
CA HIS A 168 -0.15 15.53 -0.26
C HIS A 168 -0.84 15.64 -1.62
N ASN A 169 -1.48 16.77 -1.89
CA ASN A 169 -1.76 17.19 -3.26
C ASN A 169 -2.63 16.23 -4.11
N GLN A 170 -3.50 15.45 -3.47
CA GLN A 170 -4.45 14.55 -4.12
C GLN A 170 -5.57 15.29 -4.89
N PRO A 171 -6.23 14.64 -5.87
CA PRO A 171 -5.94 13.30 -6.40
C PRO A 171 -4.76 13.28 -7.36
N TRP A 172 -4.05 12.15 -7.46
CA TRP A 172 -2.91 11.98 -8.36
C TRP A 172 -3.30 11.27 -9.66
N SER A 173 -2.65 11.67 -10.75
CA SER A 173 -2.91 11.10 -12.08
C SER A 173 -1.90 9.99 -12.39
N PRO A 174 -2.33 8.84 -12.94
CA PRO A 174 -1.41 7.82 -13.44
C PRO A 174 -0.77 8.21 -14.79
N ALA A 175 -1.17 9.33 -15.39
CA ALA A 175 -0.62 9.77 -16.68
C ALA A 175 0.78 10.42 -16.58
N TYR A 176 1.27 10.66 -15.37
CA TYR A 176 2.51 11.38 -15.12
C TYR A 176 3.52 10.54 -14.35
N ASP A 177 4.81 10.78 -14.64
CA ASP A 177 5.91 10.06 -14.01
C ASP A 177 5.98 10.35 -12.51
N LEU A 178 6.47 9.36 -11.76
CA LEU A 178 6.75 9.46 -10.34
C LEU A 178 8.26 9.49 -10.13
N ILE A 179 8.74 10.46 -9.38
CA ILE A 179 10.16 10.62 -9.04
C ILE A 179 10.29 10.37 -7.55
N TYR A 180 11.09 9.36 -7.21
CA TYR A 180 11.36 8.97 -5.83
C TYR A 180 12.74 9.47 -5.45
N HIS A 181 12.83 10.16 -4.31
CA HIS A 181 14.10 10.49 -3.68
C HIS A 181 14.19 9.77 -2.35
N SER A 182 15.30 9.07 -2.12
CA SER A 182 15.53 8.27 -0.91
C SER A 182 16.92 8.57 -0.37
N LYS A 183 17.00 8.90 0.92
CA LYS A 183 18.26 9.26 1.58
C LYS A 183 18.32 8.68 2.98
N VAL A 184 19.48 8.14 3.37
CA VAL A 184 19.76 7.80 4.76
C VAL A 184 19.94 9.09 5.54
N THR A 185 19.05 9.36 6.50
CA THR A 185 19.04 10.61 7.26
C THR A 185 19.57 10.47 8.68
N TYR A 186 19.59 9.25 9.22
CA TYR A 186 20.16 8.97 10.53
C TYR A 186 20.62 7.52 10.65
N THR A 187 21.67 7.27 11.42
CA THR A 187 22.15 5.93 11.77
C THR A 187 22.33 5.82 13.27
N GLY A 188 21.70 4.81 13.87
CA GLY A 188 21.97 4.38 15.23
C GLY A 188 23.10 3.33 15.26
N LYS A 189 23.07 2.44 16.25
CA LYS A 189 24.05 1.35 16.36
C LYS A 189 23.85 0.26 15.31
N THR A 190 22.62 -0.23 15.17
CA THR A 190 22.24 -1.34 14.27
C THR A 190 21.05 -1.00 13.38
N SER A 191 20.61 0.25 13.41
CA SER A 191 19.43 0.72 12.69
C SER A 191 19.73 2.01 11.95
N MET A 192 18.95 2.29 10.92
CA MET A 192 19.04 3.52 10.15
C MET A 192 17.64 4.05 9.82
N ASN A 193 17.53 5.36 9.77
CA ASN A 193 16.35 6.07 9.28
C ASN A 193 16.60 6.49 7.84
N ILE A 194 15.63 6.24 6.98
CA ILE A 194 15.67 6.56 5.56
C ILE A 194 14.46 7.42 5.27
N SER A 195 14.70 8.65 4.85
CA SER A 195 13.63 9.57 4.47
C SER A 195 13.39 9.46 2.98
N LEU A 196 12.12 9.36 2.59
CA LEU A 196 11.69 9.31 1.20
C LEU A 196 10.70 10.41 0.91
N THR A 197 10.87 11.00 -0.28
CA THR A 197 9.87 11.87 -0.89
C THR A 197 9.50 11.31 -2.25
N VAL A 198 8.23 11.46 -2.62
CA VAL A 198 7.74 11.13 -3.95
C VAL A 198 7.14 12.38 -4.56
N GLU A 199 7.63 12.72 -5.75
CA GLU A 199 7.13 13.83 -6.54
C GLU A 199 6.45 13.31 -7.80
N GLN A 200 5.39 13.98 -8.23
CA GLN A 200 4.74 13.72 -9.51
C GLN A 200 5.15 14.81 -10.50
N LYS A 201 5.62 14.40 -11.67
CA LYS A 201 5.91 15.32 -12.78
C LYS A 201 4.61 15.97 -13.26
N MET A 202 4.62 17.27 -13.50
CA MET A 202 3.46 18.03 -13.96
C MET A 202 3.60 18.35 -15.46
N PRO A 203 2.49 18.57 -16.19
CA PRO A 203 2.54 18.97 -17.61
C PRO A 203 3.29 20.28 -17.88
N THR A 204 3.36 21.17 -16.90
CA THR A 204 3.92 22.52 -17.02
C THR A 204 5.39 22.59 -16.63
N ASP A 205 6.17 21.54 -16.94
CA ASP A 205 7.62 21.42 -16.65
C ASP A 205 8.03 21.62 -15.18
N GLY A 206 7.16 21.23 -14.24
CA GLY A 206 7.44 21.23 -12.80
C GLY A 206 7.18 19.88 -12.14
N THR A 207 7.45 19.79 -10.85
CA THR A 207 7.09 18.63 -10.02
C THR A 207 6.20 19.06 -8.86
N LYS A 208 5.45 18.10 -8.32
CA LYS A 208 4.60 18.32 -7.14
C LYS A 208 4.85 17.22 -6.14
N LEU A 209 5.20 17.59 -4.90
CA LEU A 209 5.33 16.63 -3.81
C LEU A 209 3.99 15.92 -3.56
N ILE A 210 3.97 14.59 -3.62
CA ILE A 210 2.77 13.79 -3.39
C ILE A 210 2.86 12.94 -2.13
N MET A 211 4.06 12.53 -1.71
CA MET A 211 4.23 11.73 -0.50
C MET A 211 5.55 12.04 0.22
N GLU A 212 5.51 11.89 1.54
CA GLU A 212 6.69 11.85 2.40
C GLU A 212 6.59 10.66 3.35
N ALA A 213 7.67 9.91 3.53
CA ALA A 213 7.73 8.77 4.42
C ALA A 213 9.10 8.68 5.11
N ASP A 214 9.14 8.11 6.31
CA ASP A 214 10.39 7.73 6.97
C ASP A 214 10.36 6.23 7.29
N PHE A 215 11.34 5.51 6.77
CA PHE A 215 11.52 4.09 6.99
C PHE A 215 12.64 3.84 7.99
N VAL A 216 12.44 2.83 8.83
CA VAL A 216 13.42 2.40 9.81
C VAL A 216 13.88 1.01 9.43
N TYR A 217 15.14 0.91 9.02
CA TYR A 217 15.78 -0.37 8.73
C TYR A 217 16.62 -0.82 9.90
N VAL A 218 16.67 -2.13 10.10
CA VAL A 218 17.59 -2.78 11.05
C VAL A 218 18.47 -3.74 10.27
N ALA A 219 19.77 -3.64 10.49
CA ALA A 219 20.74 -4.58 9.94
C ALA A 219 20.78 -5.85 10.79
N ARG A 220 20.63 -7.00 10.13
CA ARG A 220 20.64 -8.34 10.71
C ARG A 220 21.63 -9.23 9.98
N ASN A 221 22.06 -10.32 10.61
CA ASN A 221 22.71 -11.41 9.89
C ASN A 221 21.74 -12.05 8.88
N LEU A 222 22.27 -12.88 7.99
CA LEU A 222 21.50 -13.54 6.92
C LEU A 222 20.31 -14.36 7.45
N GLU A 223 20.48 -15.00 8.61
CA GLU A 223 19.44 -15.76 9.31
C GLU A 223 18.35 -14.86 9.95
N GLY A 224 18.60 -13.55 10.08
CA GLY A 224 17.67 -12.60 10.69
C GLY A 224 17.67 -12.58 12.22
N THR A 225 18.53 -13.37 12.88
CA THR A 225 18.55 -13.60 14.33
C THR A 225 19.35 -12.56 15.10
N GLN A 226 20.49 -12.11 14.58
CA GLN A 226 21.42 -11.22 15.29
C GLN A 226 21.48 -9.84 14.65
N SER A 227 21.55 -8.78 15.49
CA SER A 227 21.71 -7.40 15.02
C SER A 227 23.15 -7.10 14.63
N ILE A 228 23.35 -6.51 13.45
CA ILE A 228 24.69 -6.14 12.94
C ILE A 228 24.87 -4.62 13.03
N PRO A 229 26.06 -4.12 13.43
CA PRO A 229 26.35 -2.69 13.41
C PRO A 229 26.29 -2.09 12.01
N VAL A 230 25.70 -0.90 11.90
CA VAL A 230 25.60 -0.15 10.63
C VAL A 230 26.71 0.91 10.55
N PRO A 231 27.21 1.23 9.35
CA PRO A 231 28.17 2.33 9.19
C PRO A 231 27.57 3.67 9.68
N PRO A 232 28.31 4.45 10.47
CA PRO A 232 27.79 5.72 10.98
C PRO A 232 27.69 6.77 9.88
N LEU A 233 26.55 7.46 9.81
CA LEU A 233 26.32 8.59 8.93
C LEU A 233 27.06 9.81 9.47
N ARG A 234 27.91 10.41 8.62
CA ARG A 234 28.59 11.68 8.92
C ARG A 234 27.93 12.80 8.13
N ALA A 235 27.33 13.75 8.83
CA ALA A 235 26.81 14.96 8.19
C ALA A 235 27.98 15.82 7.68
N ARG A 236 27.93 16.22 6.42
CA ARG A 236 29.01 16.99 5.75
C ARG A 236 28.74 18.49 5.72
N ASN A 237 27.47 18.89 5.80
CA ASN A 237 27.02 20.27 5.75
C ASN A 237 25.91 20.53 6.79
N GLU A 238 25.51 21.80 6.94
CA GLU A 238 24.50 22.22 7.91
C GLU A 238 23.13 21.60 7.63
N GLU A 239 22.76 21.43 6.36
CA GLU A 239 21.49 20.82 5.96
C GLU A 239 21.42 19.34 6.38
N GLU A 240 22.49 18.58 6.13
CA GLU A 240 22.61 17.18 6.56
C GLU A 240 22.63 17.08 8.09
N LYS A 241 23.26 18.03 8.78
CA LYS A 241 23.27 18.07 10.24
C LYS A 241 21.87 18.31 10.79
N ALA A 242 21.14 19.28 10.24
CA ALA A 242 19.76 19.55 10.61
C ALA A 242 18.84 18.36 10.30
N SER A 243 19.03 17.69 9.15
CA SER A 243 18.30 16.47 8.80
C SER A 243 18.57 15.34 9.80
N PHE A 244 19.82 15.16 10.21
CA PHE A 244 20.23 14.16 11.19
C PHE A 244 19.59 14.42 12.57
N GLU A 245 19.62 15.66 13.03
CA GLU A 245 19.01 16.07 14.30
C GLU A 245 17.49 15.87 14.29
N ARG A 246 16.81 16.23 13.20
CA ARG A 246 15.36 15.97 13.02
C ARG A 246 15.05 14.48 13.05
N ALA A 247 15.82 13.66 12.35
CA ALA A 247 15.62 12.21 12.33
C ALA A 247 15.92 11.55 13.69
N ALA A 248 16.93 12.03 14.42
CA ALA A 248 17.20 11.60 15.79
C ALA A 248 16.05 11.94 16.74
N LEU A 249 15.49 13.15 16.63
CA LEU A 249 14.32 13.57 17.42
C LEU A 249 13.09 12.70 17.09
N LYS A 250 12.81 12.40 15.81
CA LYS A 250 11.74 11.48 15.41
C LYS A 250 11.92 10.10 16.06
N GLN A 251 13.14 9.57 16.08
CA GLN A 251 13.43 8.29 16.72
C GLN A 251 13.14 8.32 18.23
N LEU A 252 13.48 9.41 18.92
CA LEU A 252 13.15 9.59 20.35
C LEU A 252 11.64 9.63 20.55
N LEU A 253 10.92 10.43 19.77
CA LEU A 253 9.46 10.53 19.83
C LEU A 253 8.78 9.18 19.56
N ARG A 254 9.30 8.38 18.62
CA ARG A 254 8.82 7.02 18.35
C ARG A 254 8.93 6.11 19.57
N LYS A 255 10.07 6.15 20.28
CA LYS A 255 10.26 5.40 21.53
C LYS A 255 9.29 5.84 22.61
N GLU A 256 9.02 7.14 22.73
CA GLU A 256 8.02 7.66 23.67
C GLU A 256 6.59 7.26 23.30
N ARG A 257 6.21 7.31 22.02
CA ARG A 257 4.89 6.82 21.56
C ARG A 257 4.71 5.34 21.85
N ALA A 258 5.75 4.53 21.66
CA ALA A 258 5.71 3.09 21.94
C ALA A 258 5.36 2.81 23.43
N LYS A 259 5.77 3.66 24.37
CA LYS A 259 5.41 3.55 25.80
C LYS A 259 3.94 3.86 26.09
N ARG A 260 3.28 4.66 25.24
CA ARG A 260 1.86 5.03 25.36
C ARG A 260 0.90 4.06 24.66
N ASN A 261 1.45 2.97 24.08
CA ASN A 261 0.65 1.96 23.40
C ASN A 261 -0.30 1.30 24.42
N LEU A 262 -1.60 1.25 24.08
CA LEU A 262 -2.65 0.70 24.95
C LEU A 262 -2.55 -0.81 25.19
N THR A 263 -1.66 -1.50 24.46
CA THR A 263 -1.27 -2.88 24.76
C THR A 263 -0.43 -2.97 26.04
N VAL A 264 0.29 -1.90 26.39
CA VAL A 264 1.25 -1.83 27.51
C VAL A 264 0.73 -0.92 28.63
N SER A 265 0.16 0.23 28.28
CA SER A 265 -0.36 1.22 29.23
C SER A 265 -1.88 1.23 29.27
N VAL A 266 -2.48 1.48 30.43
CA VAL A 266 -3.93 1.69 30.55
C VAL A 266 -4.39 2.99 29.87
N PRO A 267 -5.64 3.08 29.40
CA PRO A 267 -6.23 4.34 28.96
C PRO A 267 -6.20 5.42 30.03
N THR A 268 -6.21 6.68 29.62
CA THR A 268 -6.33 7.83 30.52
C THR A 268 -7.69 7.87 31.20
N ILE A 269 -7.80 8.59 32.33
CA ILE A 269 -9.06 8.70 33.09
C ILE A 269 -10.18 9.24 32.19
N ASP A 270 -9.90 10.26 31.38
CA ASP A 270 -10.89 10.85 30.47
C ASP A 270 -11.38 9.86 29.42
N GLU A 271 -10.49 9.02 28.88
CA GLU A 271 -10.86 7.98 27.92
C GLU A 271 -11.69 6.87 28.57
N GLN A 272 -11.37 6.50 29.82
CA GLN A 272 -12.16 5.53 30.59
C GLN A 272 -13.57 6.07 30.88
N VAL A 273 -13.67 7.33 31.32
CA VAL A 273 -14.96 8.01 31.56
C VAL A 273 -15.75 8.09 30.26
N HIS A 274 -15.11 8.41 29.14
CA HIS A 274 -15.74 8.46 27.83
C HIS A 274 -16.34 7.10 27.42
N LEU A 275 -15.56 6.02 27.53
CA LEU A 275 -16.05 4.66 27.26
C LEU A 275 -17.22 4.30 28.19
N HIS A 276 -17.10 4.58 29.49
CA HIS A 276 -18.15 4.30 30.46
C HIS A 276 -19.47 5.01 30.10
N GLN A 277 -19.40 6.30 29.76
CA GLN A 277 -20.58 7.06 29.31
C GLN A 277 -21.18 6.49 28.03
N MET A 278 -20.35 6.07 27.09
CA MET A 278 -20.78 5.45 25.84
C MET A 278 -21.51 4.12 26.09
N PHE A 279 -20.96 3.24 26.94
CA PHE A 279 -21.60 1.97 27.31
C PHE A 279 -22.89 2.18 28.11
N LYS A 280 -22.92 3.17 29.02
CA LYS A 280 -24.11 3.53 29.79
C LYS A 280 -25.25 4.04 28.89
N ARG A 281 -24.93 4.79 27.84
CA ARG A 281 -25.90 5.25 26.82
C ARG A 281 -26.44 4.10 25.98
N GLY A 282 -25.61 3.08 25.73
CA GLY A 282 -25.90 2.01 24.78
C GLY A 282 -25.75 2.46 23.32
N VAL A 283 -25.94 1.50 22.41
CA VAL A 283 -25.85 1.74 20.96
C VAL A 283 -27.08 2.50 20.45
N ARG A 284 -26.89 3.37 19.45
CA ARG A 284 -27.97 3.95 18.65
C ARG A 284 -27.92 3.37 17.23
N PRO A 285 -28.75 2.38 16.89
CA PRO A 285 -28.65 1.65 15.60
C PRO A 285 -28.78 2.54 14.34
N GLU A 286 -29.47 3.66 14.45
CA GLU A 286 -29.65 4.63 13.35
C GLU A 286 -28.34 5.37 13.03
N GLU A 287 -27.57 5.73 14.07
CA GLU A 287 -26.36 6.56 13.97
C GLU A 287 -25.07 5.73 14.05
N GLU A 288 -25.14 4.51 14.59
CA GLU A 288 -23.98 3.72 15.00
C GLU A 288 -24.02 2.30 14.42
N ILE A 289 -22.84 1.72 14.27
CA ILE A 289 -22.62 0.34 13.80
C ILE A 289 -21.59 -0.33 14.70
N TYR A 290 -21.78 -1.63 14.98
CA TYR A 290 -20.85 -2.37 15.82
C TYR A 290 -19.54 -2.63 15.09
N MET A 291 -18.40 -2.52 15.79
CA MET A 291 -17.08 -2.76 15.20
C MET A 291 -16.96 -4.16 14.56
N SER A 292 -17.56 -5.17 15.19
CA SER A 292 -17.61 -6.54 14.69
C SER A 292 -18.32 -6.68 13.34
N GLN A 293 -19.23 -5.77 13.00
CA GLN A 293 -19.93 -5.75 11.69
C GLN A 293 -19.10 -5.07 10.59
N VAL A 294 -18.03 -4.37 10.97
CA VAL A 294 -17.17 -3.60 10.04
C VAL A 294 -15.77 -4.18 9.97
N THR A 295 -15.71 -5.50 9.93
CA THR A 295 -14.48 -6.30 9.91
C THR A 295 -14.48 -7.25 8.72
N VAL A 296 -13.38 -7.30 7.98
CA VAL A 296 -13.19 -8.16 6.80
C VAL A 296 -11.83 -8.85 6.88
N GLY A 297 -11.80 -10.16 6.63
CA GLY A 297 -10.59 -10.97 6.59
C GLY A 297 -10.16 -11.31 5.16
N SER A 298 -8.87 -11.56 4.97
CA SER A 298 -8.30 -12.10 3.73
C SER A 298 -7.10 -12.98 4.03
N THR A 299 -6.92 -14.06 3.27
CA THR A 299 -5.86 -15.05 3.49
C THR A 299 -5.06 -15.24 2.22
N HIS A 300 -3.74 -15.26 2.34
CA HIS A 300 -2.81 -15.32 1.21
C HIS A 300 -1.69 -16.32 1.51
N PHE A 301 -1.28 -17.07 0.49
CA PHE A 301 -0.08 -17.89 0.55
C PHE A 301 1.12 -17.08 0.06
N MET A 302 2.23 -17.06 0.80
CA MET A 302 3.40 -16.24 0.45
C MET A 302 4.25 -16.92 -0.60
N LEU A 303 4.39 -16.29 -1.76
CA LEU A 303 5.04 -16.87 -2.94
C LEU A 303 6.49 -16.38 -3.14
N PRO A 304 7.32 -17.15 -3.86
CA PRO A 304 8.74 -16.80 -4.05
C PRO A 304 9.02 -15.50 -4.82
N ASP A 305 8.10 -14.97 -5.61
CA ASP A 305 8.23 -13.69 -6.33
C ASP A 305 8.02 -12.46 -5.42
N GLU A 306 7.49 -12.69 -4.21
CA GLU A 306 7.22 -11.65 -3.22
C GLU A 306 8.36 -11.48 -2.18
N ARG A 307 9.45 -12.22 -2.36
CA ARG A 307 10.54 -12.37 -1.39
C ARG A 307 11.73 -11.46 -1.67
N ASN A 308 12.42 -11.08 -0.61
CA ASN A 308 13.78 -10.57 -0.67
C ASN A 308 14.80 -11.72 -0.87
N MET A 309 16.06 -11.37 -1.17
CA MET A 309 17.12 -12.34 -1.41
C MET A 309 17.33 -13.36 -0.26
N TYR A 310 16.81 -13.07 0.94
CA TYR A 310 16.90 -13.89 2.15
C TYR A 310 15.64 -14.74 2.42
N GLY A 311 14.67 -14.77 1.50
CA GLY A 311 13.49 -15.64 1.60
C GLY A 311 12.35 -15.10 2.47
N PHE A 312 12.39 -13.82 2.85
CA PHE A 312 11.31 -13.16 3.56
C PHE A 312 10.52 -12.24 2.64
N THR A 313 9.21 -12.13 2.86
CA THR A 313 8.32 -11.25 2.11
C THR A 313 8.71 -9.79 2.34
N PHE A 314 8.76 -8.98 1.28
CA PHE A 314 9.01 -7.54 1.40
C PHE A 314 7.91 -6.83 2.19
N GLY A 315 8.28 -5.83 3.00
CA GLY A 315 7.32 -5.06 3.79
C GLY A 315 6.31 -4.32 2.91
N GLY A 316 6.74 -3.88 1.73
CA GLY A 316 5.92 -3.24 0.71
C GLY A 316 4.75 -4.10 0.23
N VAL A 317 4.94 -5.42 0.14
CA VAL A 317 3.87 -6.36 -0.26
C VAL A 317 2.78 -6.41 0.80
N LEU A 318 3.19 -6.44 2.07
CA LEU A 318 2.27 -6.44 3.20
C LEU A 318 1.49 -5.12 3.25
N MET A 319 2.17 -3.98 3.05
CA MET A 319 1.54 -2.66 2.98
C MET A 319 0.51 -2.57 1.84
N ARG A 320 0.86 -3.05 0.64
CA ARG A 320 -0.06 -3.09 -0.52
C ARG A 320 -1.34 -3.84 -0.18
N ARG A 321 -1.19 -5.09 0.29
CA ARG A 321 -2.33 -5.97 0.59
C ARG A 321 -3.17 -5.43 1.75
N ALA A 322 -2.52 -4.90 2.78
CA ALA A 322 -3.21 -4.30 3.93
C ALA A 322 -4.03 -3.07 3.51
N TYR A 323 -3.47 -2.17 2.71
CA TYR A 323 -4.21 -1.00 2.22
C TYR A 323 -5.38 -1.40 1.33
N GLU A 324 -5.19 -2.38 0.44
CA GLU A 324 -6.27 -2.88 -0.43
C GLU A 324 -7.42 -3.48 0.38
N LEU A 325 -7.11 -4.25 1.42
CA LEU A 325 -8.12 -4.78 2.33
C LEU A 325 -8.83 -3.66 3.12
N ALA A 326 -8.08 -2.67 3.61
CA ALA A 326 -8.65 -1.52 4.31
C ALA A 326 -9.59 -0.70 3.42
N PHE A 327 -9.20 -0.48 2.16
CA PHE A 327 -10.02 0.19 1.16
C PHE A 327 -11.32 -0.57 0.91
N VAL A 328 -11.24 -1.89 0.70
CA VAL A 328 -12.40 -2.74 0.45
C VAL A 328 -13.33 -2.76 1.66
N ASN A 329 -12.80 -2.95 2.87
CA ASN A 329 -13.60 -2.96 4.10
C ASN A 329 -14.39 -1.65 4.26
N ASN A 330 -13.72 -0.51 4.13
CA ASN A 330 -14.36 0.80 4.24
C ASN A 330 -15.43 1.02 3.14
N TYR A 331 -15.13 0.61 1.90
CA TYR A 331 -16.08 0.71 0.80
C TYR A 331 -17.32 -0.18 1.03
N LEU A 332 -17.16 -1.40 1.54
CA LEU A 332 -18.26 -2.31 1.86
C LEU A 332 -19.12 -1.77 3.03
N ALA A 333 -18.46 -1.23 4.06
CA ALA A 333 -19.10 -0.71 5.26
C ALA A 333 -19.99 0.50 4.98
N PHE A 334 -19.50 1.46 4.19
CA PHE A 334 -20.12 2.77 4.06
C PHE A 334 -20.67 3.06 2.66
N GLN A 335 -20.42 2.18 1.68
CA GLN A 335 -20.87 2.31 0.30
C GLN A 335 -20.47 3.65 -0.33
N GLN A 336 -19.33 4.18 0.11
CA GLN A 336 -18.76 5.43 -0.38
C GLN A 336 -17.30 5.17 -0.73
N ARG A 337 -16.80 5.84 -1.77
CA ARG A 337 -15.39 5.74 -2.14
C ARG A 337 -14.52 6.41 -1.07
N PRO A 338 -13.67 5.66 -0.34
CA PRO A 338 -12.73 6.28 0.56
C PRO A 338 -11.56 6.88 -0.22
N ILE A 339 -10.97 7.93 0.34
CA ILE A 339 -9.72 8.56 -0.08
C ILE A 339 -8.76 8.48 1.10
N ALA A 340 -7.52 8.09 0.86
CA ALA A 340 -6.53 8.02 1.93
C ALA A 340 -6.05 9.41 2.33
N VAL A 341 -6.10 9.71 3.62
CA VAL A 341 -5.58 10.95 4.20
C VAL A 341 -4.16 10.74 4.70
N GLU A 342 -3.94 9.66 5.45
CA GLU A 342 -2.63 9.30 5.98
C GLU A 342 -2.53 7.77 6.09
N VAL A 343 -1.33 7.22 5.88
CA VAL A 343 -0.99 5.87 6.34
C VAL A 343 -0.25 6.06 7.66
N GLY A 344 -0.83 5.61 8.77
CA GLY A 344 -0.24 5.80 10.10
C GLY A 344 1.01 4.94 10.32
N ASP A 345 1.61 5.06 11.51
CA ASP A 345 2.81 4.32 11.89
C ASP A 345 2.60 2.79 11.71
N ILE A 346 3.55 2.11 11.05
CA ILE A 346 3.56 0.67 10.83
C ILE A 346 4.74 0.07 11.57
N SER A 347 4.50 -0.99 12.35
CA SER A 347 5.56 -1.75 13.02
C SER A 347 5.66 -3.16 12.45
N PHE A 348 6.85 -3.56 12.05
CA PHE A 348 7.18 -4.93 11.61
C PHE A 348 7.81 -5.67 12.77
N ILE A 349 6.97 -6.37 13.53
CA ILE A 349 7.36 -7.09 14.75
C ILE A 349 8.12 -8.36 14.38
N LYS A 350 7.67 -9.06 13.32
CA LYS A 350 8.25 -10.32 12.85
C LYS A 350 8.31 -10.36 11.33
N SER A 351 9.37 -10.98 10.81
CA SER A 351 9.50 -11.26 9.38
C SER A 351 8.50 -12.31 8.92
N VAL A 352 8.10 -12.26 7.66
CA VAL A 352 7.13 -13.18 7.06
C VAL A 352 7.83 -14.10 6.05
N PRO A 353 8.14 -15.36 6.39
CA PRO A 353 8.83 -16.27 5.47
C PRO A 353 7.95 -16.62 4.25
N VAL A 354 8.58 -16.82 3.09
CA VAL A 354 7.91 -17.46 1.94
C VAL A 354 7.43 -18.86 2.33
N GLY A 355 6.29 -19.28 1.78
CA GLY A 355 5.65 -20.55 2.10
C GLY A 355 4.77 -20.52 3.36
N SER A 356 4.76 -19.41 4.10
CA SER A 356 3.80 -19.19 5.19
C SER A 356 2.44 -18.72 4.68
N ILE A 357 1.42 -18.85 5.52
CA ILE A 357 0.08 -18.29 5.27
C ILE A 357 -0.04 -16.95 6.00
N LEU A 358 -0.34 -15.89 5.25
CA LEU A 358 -0.63 -14.56 5.78
C LEU A 358 -2.14 -14.37 5.87
N GLU A 359 -2.65 -14.18 7.08
CA GLU A 359 -4.01 -13.76 7.36
C GLU A 359 -4.02 -12.26 7.68
N LEU A 360 -4.81 -11.49 6.96
CA LEU A 360 -5.04 -10.07 7.19
C LEU A 360 -6.47 -9.88 7.70
N HIS A 361 -6.62 -9.12 8.79
CA HIS A 361 -7.92 -8.76 9.35
C HIS A 361 -8.04 -7.24 9.41
N SER A 362 -8.90 -6.67 8.57
CA SER A 362 -9.21 -5.25 8.58
C SER A 362 -10.43 -4.97 9.43
N SER A 363 -10.35 -3.97 10.32
CA SER A 363 -11.46 -3.46 11.12
C SER A 363 -11.51 -1.94 11.03
N VAL A 364 -12.70 -1.38 10.81
CA VAL A 364 -12.93 0.06 11.00
C VAL A 364 -13.13 0.32 12.48
N VAL A 365 -12.18 1.00 13.12
CA VAL A 365 -12.11 1.06 14.58
C VAL A 365 -12.64 2.36 15.17
N TYR A 366 -12.61 3.43 14.39
CA TYR A 366 -13.06 4.74 14.81
C TYR A 366 -13.52 5.54 13.60
N THR A 367 -14.50 6.41 13.82
CA THR A 367 -15.10 7.24 12.78
C THR A 367 -15.54 8.56 13.39
N LYS A 368 -15.28 9.66 12.68
CA LYS A 368 -15.70 11.01 13.07
C LYS A 368 -16.07 11.79 11.82
N ASP A 369 -17.33 12.19 11.71
CA ASP A 369 -17.90 12.86 10.54
C ASP A 369 -17.61 12.08 9.25
N THR A 370 -16.70 12.59 8.42
CA THR A 370 -16.29 12.00 7.14
C THR A 370 -15.02 11.16 7.22
N TYR A 371 -14.37 11.09 8.38
CA TYR A 371 -13.11 10.38 8.59
C TYR A 371 -13.34 9.00 9.20
N GLN A 372 -12.52 8.06 8.79
CA GLN A 372 -12.51 6.69 9.31
C GLN A 372 -11.07 6.26 9.59
N VAL A 373 -10.85 5.61 10.71
CA VAL A 373 -9.59 4.95 11.04
C VAL A 373 -9.76 3.45 10.90
N VAL A 374 -8.93 2.86 10.05
CA VAL A 374 -8.95 1.44 9.73
C VAL A 374 -7.65 0.82 10.21
N LEU A 375 -7.77 -0.20 11.05
CA LEU A 375 -6.67 -1.04 11.50
C LEU A 375 -6.67 -2.32 10.67
N VAL A 376 -5.50 -2.78 10.25
CA VAL A 376 -5.32 -4.09 9.60
C VAL A 376 -4.27 -4.88 10.35
N ASP A 377 -4.70 -5.92 11.05
CA ASP A 377 -3.82 -6.85 11.75
C ASP A 377 -3.35 -7.94 10.78
N ALA A 378 -2.04 -8.18 10.74
CA ALA A 378 -1.43 -9.26 9.97
C ALA A 378 -0.95 -10.37 10.89
N MET A 379 -1.44 -11.58 10.65
CA MET A 379 -1.09 -12.80 11.34
C MET A 379 -0.40 -13.74 10.36
N VAL A 380 0.73 -14.30 10.76
CA VAL A 380 1.42 -15.32 9.96
C VAL A 380 1.25 -16.66 10.63
N ASN A 381 0.81 -17.63 9.84
CA ASN A 381 0.81 -19.03 10.20
C ASN A 381 2.00 -19.71 9.50
N ASN A 382 3.04 -20.00 10.28
CA ASN A 382 4.24 -20.66 9.78
C ASN A 382 4.09 -22.18 9.88
N LEU A 383 3.72 -22.79 8.77
CA LEU A 383 3.55 -24.23 8.64
C LEU A 383 4.86 -25.01 8.64
N MET A 384 6.00 -24.33 8.46
CA MET A 384 7.32 -24.97 8.45
C MET A 384 7.86 -25.23 9.87
N HIS A 385 7.20 -24.69 10.90
CA HIS A 385 7.52 -24.95 12.29
C HIS A 385 6.68 -26.14 12.80
N ASP A 386 7.24 -26.96 13.69
CA ASP A 386 6.53 -28.07 14.34
C ASP A 386 6.49 -27.87 15.86
N PRO A 387 5.32 -27.59 16.47
CA PRO A 387 4.02 -27.39 15.82
C PRO A 387 3.97 -26.05 15.06
N PRO A 388 3.02 -25.88 14.12
CA PRO A 388 2.83 -24.62 13.40
C PRO A 388 2.59 -23.46 14.37
N THR A 389 3.25 -22.33 14.10
CA THR A 389 3.12 -21.13 14.94
C THR A 389 2.22 -20.10 14.26
N LYS A 390 1.30 -19.50 15.03
CA LYS A 390 0.46 -18.39 14.59
C LYS A 390 0.79 -17.14 15.39
N GLU A 391 1.29 -16.11 14.71
CA GLU A 391 1.84 -14.94 15.38
C GLU A 391 1.47 -13.65 14.64
N ARG A 392 1.19 -12.58 15.39
CA ARG A 392 0.98 -11.25 14.81
C ARG A 392 2.32 -10.66 14.36
N THR A 393 2.43 -10.31 13.09
CA THR A 393 3.65 -9.74 12.51
C THR A 393 3.57 -8.24 12.40
N ASN A 394 2.40 -7.70 12.04
CA ASN A 394 2.21 -6.28 11.75
C ASN A 394 0.82 -5.82 12.17
N THR A 395 0.73 -4.53 12.45
CA THR A 395 -0.53 -3.81 12.49
C THR A 395 -0.36 -2.58 11.60
N PHE A 396 -1.19 -2.47 10.57
CA PHE A 396 -1.23 -1.34 9.65
C PHE A 396 -2.36 -0.40 10.02
N ASN A 397 -2.09 0.88 9.89
CA ASN A 397 -2.98 1.94 10.31
C ASN A 397 -3.30 2.83 9.12
N PHE A 398 -4.57 3.05 8.82
CA PHE A 398 -4.99 3.89 7.70
C PHE A 398 -6.04 4.89 8.16
N VAL A 399 -5.81 6.17 7.87
CA VAL A 399 -6.83 7.21 8.03
C VAL A 399 -7.40 7.51 6.65
N LEU A 400 -8.69 7.24 6.51
CA LEU A 400 -9.45 7.39 5.28
C LEU A 400 -10.51 8.49 5.46
N LYS A 401 -11.00 9.02 4.33
CA LYS A 401 -12.06 10.02 4.27
C LYS A 401 -13.05 9.71 3.17
N THR A 402 -14.33 9.88 3.45
CA THR A 402 -15.44 9.75 2.48
C THR A 402 -16.05 11.11 2.13
N GLY A 403 -16.90 11.16 1.10
CA GLY A 403 -17.55 12.39 0.67
C GLY A 403 -18.69 12.87 1.58
N LYS A 404 -19.34 11.95 2.30
CA LYS A 404 -20.42 12.24 3.25
C LYS A 404 -20.14 11.62 4.61
N PRO A 405 -20.73 12.15 5.70
CA PRO A 405 -20.60 11.56 7.02
C PRO A 405 -20.99 10.08 7.05
N VAL A 406 -20.33 9.31 7.90
CA VAL A 406 -20.58 7.88 8.08
C VAL A 406 -21.09 7.57 9.49
N LYS A 407 -21.68 6.39 9.68
CA LYS A 407 -22.12 5.92 10.99
C LYS A 407 -20.94 5.80 11.95
N LYS A 408 -21.20 6.06 13.23
CA LYS A 408 -20.19 5.95 14.29
C LYS A 408 -19.92 4.49 14.65
N ILE A 409 -18.67 4.14 14.91
CA ILE A 409 -18.30 2.82 15.41
C ILE A 409 -18.62 2.70 16.90
N PHE A 410 -19.26 1.59 17.28
CA PHE A 410 -19.50 1.20 18.67
C PHE A 410 -18.73 -0.08 19.01
N PRO A 411 -17.70 -0.05 19.88
CA PRO A 411 -17.05 -1.24 20.41
C PRO A 411 -17.92 -1.93 21.47
N ILE A 412 -17.90 -3.27 21.49
CA ILE A 412 -18.61 -4.11 22.46
C ILE A 412 -17.64 -4.73 23.45
N SER A 413 -16.47 -5.19 22.97
CA SER A 413 -15.48 -5.86 23.82
C SER A 413 -14.44 -4.88 24.36
N TYR A 414 -13.69 -5.31 25.39
CA TYR A 414 -12.55 -4.55 25.89
C TYR A 414 -11.49 -4.35 24.80
N GLU A 415 -11.19 -5.39 24.01
CA GLU A 415 -10.23 -5.31 22.90
C GLU A 415 -10.68 -4.28 21.85
N GLU A 416 -11.95 -4.32 21.45
CA GLU A 416 -12.52 -3.34 20.52
C GLU A 416 -12.48 -1.93 21.12
N SER A 417 -12.70 -1.79 22.44
CA SER A 417 -12.62 -0.50 23.12
C SER A 417 -11.20 0.07 23.11
N MET A 418 -10.18 -0.77 23.25
CA MET A 418 -8.78 -0.35 23.12
C MET A 418 -8.46 0.08 21.67
N LYS A 419 -8.93 -0.68 20.68
CA LYS A 419 -8.80 -0.33 19.26
C LYS A 419 -9.51 0.99 18.94
N TYR A 420 -10.70 1.21 19.49
CA TYR A 420 -11.48 2.44 19.36
C TYR A 420 -10.73 3.66 19.90
N ILE A 421 -10.19 3.58 21.14
CA ILE A 421 -9.40 4.67 21.72
C ILE A 421 -8.14 4.93 20.89
N SER A 422 -7.42 3.87 20.49
CA SER A 422 -6.22 4.02 19.66
C SER A 422 -6.55 4.71 18.33
N GLY A 423 -7.67 4.34 17.70
CA GLY A 423 -8.13 4.97 16.46
C GLY A 423 -8.50 6.44 16.68
N ARG A 424 -9.13 6.77 17.81
CA ARG A 424 -9.43 8.16 18.18
C ARG A 424 -8.16 9.00 18.35
N ARG A 425 -7.19 8.53 19.15
CA ARG A 425 -5.90 9.21 19.33
C ARG A 425 -5.21 9.49 18.00
N MET A 426 -5.19 8.48 17.12
CA MET A 426 -4.59 8.60 15.80
C MET A 426 -5.27 9.68 14.96
N LEU A 427 -6.61 9.68 14.92
CA LEU A 427 -7.32 10.69 14.14
C LEU A 427 -7.08 12.10 14.70
N ASP A 428 -7.10 12.25 16.02
CA ASP A 428 -6.84 13.54 16.67
C ASP A 428 -5.42 14.04 16.35
N ASP A 429 -4.41 13.15 16.35
CA ASP A 429 -3.04 13.47 15.94
C ASP A 429 -2.95 13.89 14.46
N VAL A 430 -3.68 13.23 13.56
CA VAL A 430 -3.73 13.58 12.13
C VAL A 430 -4.40 14.94 11.93
N LEU A 431 -5.54 15.16 12.57
CA LEU A 431 -6.30 16.41 12.47
C LEU A 431 -5.57 17.60 13.09
N ALA A 432 -4.68 17.39 14.06
CA ALA A 432 -3.85 18.46 14.61
C ALA A 432 -2.73 18.93 13.65
N ARG A 433 -2.43 18.16 12.60
CA ARG A 433 -1.39 18.47 11.60
C ARG A 433 -1.92 19.05 10.28
N ILE A 434 -3.22 18.89 10.02
CA ILE A 434 -3.93 19.40 8.83
C ILE A 434 -4.57 20.74 9.19
#